data_AF-A0A7U9S675-F1
#
_entry.id   AF-A0A7U9S675-F1
#
_cell.length_a   1.000
_cell.length_b   1.000
_cell.length_c   1.000
_cell.angle_alpha   90.00
_cell.angle_beta   90.00
_cell.angle_gamma   90.00
#
_symmetry.space_group_name_H-M   'P 1'
#
loop_
_entity.id
_entity.type
_entity.pdbx_description
1 polymer ?
#
loop_
_entity_poly.entity_id
_entity_poly.type
_entity_poly.pdbx_seq_one_letter_code
_entity_poly.pdbx_strand_id
1 'polypeptide(L)'
;MGIGEPALFGVILRYGMKPFLLSCSINGIAGMIAMLLGMKGTGNGITTIPGLLLYIYSPSQMILYVTLAIATFAAAFCLCWFFAVPPEAMEADVPKGSKKAAEPVEAPASIPFPETLGAVAQGSFVPMAEIPDPTFSEGILGVCCGVTPETGKVYSPMDGRISQLADTLHAVGIEAEGVELLIHVGIDTVKMQGDGFKSHVREGQTVKKGDLLLTIDLEKIKAAGHPSTIMVAVTNSDELASVEPVASGQLKPGDQLMRLKA
;
A
#
# COMPACT_ATOMS: atom_id res chain seq x y z
N MET A 1 16.85 2.56 3.89
CA MET A 1 15.95 1.43 3.70
C MET A 1 16.77 0.28 3.09
N GLY A 2 17.15 -0.71 3.87
CA GLY A 2 17.82 -1.94 3.41
C GLY A 2 16.85 -2.92 2.74
N ILE A 3 17.38 -3.76 1.85
CA ILE A 3 16.65 -4.77 1.05
C ILE A 3 15.78 -5.77 1.85
N GLY A 4 15.89 -5.78 3.18
CA GLY A 4 15.13 -6.68 4.06
C GLY A 4 13.81 -6.10 4.59
N GLU A 5 13.60 -4.79 4.54
CA GLU A 5 12.43 -4.17 5.20
C GLU A 5 11.10 -4.55 4.53
N PRO A 6 10.96 -4.62 3.19
CA PRO A 6 9.72 -5.06 2.56
C PRO A 6 9.32 -6.49 2.96
N ALA A 7 10.29 -7.40 3.07
CA ALA A 7 10.04 -8.78 3.48
C ALA A 7 9.71 -8.88 4.99
N LEU A 8 10.44 -8.12 5.81
CA LEU A 8 10.25 -8.14 7.25
C LEU A 8 8.88 -7.55 7.66
N PHE A 9 8.55 -6.37 7.15
CA PHE A 9 7.31 -5.67 7.51
C PHE A 9 6.11 -6.12 6.67
N GLY A 10 6.30 -6.36 5.38
CA GLY A 10 5.21 -6.73 4.47
C GLY A 10 4.76 -8.18 4.57
N VAL A 11 5.66 -9.09 4.98
CA VAL A 11 5.37 -10.53 5.05
C VAL A 11 5.47 -11.06 6.47
N ILE A 12 6.65 -10.97 7.10
CA ILE A 12 6.92 -11.70 8.36
C ILE A 12 6.11 -11.11 9.54
N LEU A 13 6.17 -9.80 9.74
CA LEU A 13 5.50 -9.12 10.85
C LEU A 13 3.99 -8.93 10.61
N ARG A 14 3.53 -9.01 9.36
CA ARG A 14 2.10 -8.98 9.00
C ARG A 14 1.31 -10.09 9.68
N TYR A 15 1.88 -11.27 9.80
CA TYR A 15 1.25 -12.43 10.47
C TYR A 15 1.53 -12.48 11.99
N GLY A 16 2.08 -11.40 12.55
CA GLY A 16 2.36 -11.23 13.97
C GLY A 16 3.81 -11.55 14.36
N MET A 17 4.07 -11.52 15.67
CA MET A 17 5.43 -11.66 16.21
C MET A 17 5.96 -13.10 16.24
N LYS A 18 5.09 -14.12 16.14
CA LYS A 18 5.50 -15.53 16.25
C LYS A 18 6.36 -16.00 15.07
N PRO A 19 6.00 -15.76 13.79
CA PRO A 19 6.85 -16.08 12.65
C PRO A 19 8.19 -15.34 12.69
N PHE A 20 8.18 -14.07 13.11
CA PHE A 20 9.40 -13.28 13.29
C PHE A 20 10.36 -13.92 14.30
N LEU A 21 9.91 -14.15 15.54
CA LEU A 21 10.75 -14.72 16.59
C LEU A 21 11.25 -16.14 16.25
N LEU A 22 10.41 -16.93 15.58
CA LEU A 22 10.78 -18.27 15.13
C LEU A 22 11.86 -18.20 14.04
N SER A 23 11.70 -17.35 13.03
CA SER A 23 12.70 -17.17 11.96
C SER A 23 14.05 -16.68 12.51
N CYS A 24 14.04 -15.73 13.45
CA CYS A 24 15.26 -15.27 14.13
C CYS A 24 15.95 -16.39 14.90
N SER A 25 15.18 -17.23 15.59
CA SER A 25 15.71 -18.36 16.36
C SER A 25 16.34 -19.42 15.46
N ILE A 26 15.68 -19.75 14.34
CA ILE A 26 16.21 -20.71 13.35
C ILE A 26 17.50 -20.21 12.72
N ASN A 27 17.54 -18.94 12.29
CA ASN A 27 18.75 -18.34 11.73
C ASN A 27 19.88 -18.26 12.75
N GLY A 28 19.58 -18.01 14.03
CA GLY A 28 20.55 -18.06 15.11
C GLY A 28 21.15 -19.45 15.32
N ILE A 29 20.32 -20.49 15.32
CA ILE A 29 20.77 -21.89 15.43
C ILE A 29 21.60 -22.30 14.21
N ALA A 30 21.18 -21.92 13.00
CA ALA A 30 21.94 -22.16 11.78
C ALA A 30 23.34 -21.50 11.83
N GLY A 31 23.41 -20.25 12.33
CA GLY A 31 24.69 -19.56 12.55
C GLY A 31 25.59 -20.28 13.56
N MET A 32 25.01 -20.79 14.65
CA MET A 32 25.73 -21.59 15.64
C MET A 32 26.27 -22.91 15.03
N ILE A 33 25.47 -23.60 14.21
CA ILE A 33 25.90 -24.83 13.53
C ILE A 33 27.02 -24.53 12.53
N ALA A 34 26.90 -23.47 11.73
CA ALA A 34 27.94 -23.03 10.81
C ALA A 34 29.27 -22.75 11.53
N MET A 35 29.20 -22.12 12.71
CA MET A 35 30.36 -21.86 13.57
C MET A 35 30.99 -23.17 14.09
N LEU A 36 30.18 -24.11 14.58
CA LEU A 36 30.66 -25.41 15.09
C LEU A 36 31.29 -26.28 13.99
N LEU A 37 30.78 -26.18 12.75
CA LEU A 37 31.33 -26.85 11.57
C LEU A 37 32.57 -26.13 11.00
N GLY A 38 33.01 -25.02 11.60
CA GLY A 38 34.23 -24.31 11.24
C GLY A 38 34.17 -23.65 9.86
N MET A 39 32.97 -23.26 9.40
CA MET A 39 32.77 -22.62 8.11
C MET A 39 33.45 -21.24 8.06
N LYS A 40 34.20 -20.96 6.98
CA LYS A 40 34.95 -19.71 6.82
C LYS A 40 34.65 -19.09 5.46
N GLY A 41 33.82 -18.05 5.45
CA GLY A 41 33.58 -17.27 4.24
C GLY A 41 34.86 -16.55 3.79
N THR A 42 35.11 -16.54 2.48
CA THR A 42 36.31 -15.92 1.88
C THR A 42 36.14 -14.43 1.56
N GLY A 43 35.08 -13.78 2.07
CA GLY A 43 34.76 -12.38 1.80
C GLY A 43 33.63 -11.84 2.67
N ASN A 44 33.35 -10.53 2.56
CA ASN A 44 32.29 -9.82 3.27
C ASN A 44 31.25 -9.26 2.28
N GLY A 45 29.98 -9.19 2.67
CA GLY A 45 28.96 -8.40 1.96
C GLY A 45 28.06 -9.15 0.97
N ILE A 46 28.14 -10.48 0.90
CA ILE A 46 27.26 -11.29 0.05
C ILE A 46 26.37 -12.17 0.94
N THR A 47 25.08 -11.84 1.05
CA THR A 47 24.12 -12.56 1.89
C THR A 47 23.09 -13.29 1.04
N THR A 48 22.44 -14.33 1.59
CA THR A 48 21.40 -15.16 0.94
C THR A 48 21.91 -16.05 -0.21
N ILE A 49 21.20 -16.13 -1.34
CA ILE A 49 21.53 -17.04 -2.46
C ILE A 49 22.92 -16.74 -3.06
N PRO A 50 23.30 -15.47 -3.29
CA PRO A 50 24.66 -15.15 -3.72
C PRO A 50 25.75 -15.55 -2.72
N GLY A 51 25.41 -15.77 -1.44
CA GLY A 51 26.35 -16.14 -0.37
C GLY A 51 27.09 -17.45 -0.62
N LEU A 52 26.63 -18.29 -1.56
CA LEU A 52 27.37 -19.45 -2.05
C LEU A 52 28.76 -19.09 -2.58
N LEU A 53 28.90 -17.90 -3.18
CA LEU A 53 30.16 -17.41 -3.74
C LEU A 53 31.25 -17.24 -2.66
N LEU A 54 30.87 -17.13 -1.39
CA LEU A 54 31.82 -17.02 -0.27
C LEU A 54 32.55 -18.34 0.05
N TYR A 55 32.13 -19.46 -0.54
CA TYR A 55 32.68 -20.79 -0.27
C TYR A 55 33.21 -21.50 -1.51
N ILE A 56 33.25 -20.81 -2.66
CA ILE A 56 33.58 -21.38 -3.97
C ILE A 56 35.01 -21.96 -4.05
N TYR A 57 35.93 -21.44 -3.23
CA TYR A 57 37.34 -21.87 -3.22
C TYR A 57 37.59 -23.17 -2.44
N SER A 58 36.59 -23.69 -1.73
CA SER A 58 36.72 -24.92 -0.94
C SER A 58 35.48 -25.81 -1.16
N PRO A 59 35.57 -26.85 -2.00
CA PRO A 59 34.43 -27.71 -2.34
C PRO A 59 33.72 -28.32 -1.13
N SER A 60 34.46 -28.68 -0.07
CA SER A 60 33.90 -29.20 1.17
C SER A 60 33.05 -28.16 1.92
N GLN A 61 33.50 -26.90 1.99
CA GLN A 61 32.75 -25.82 2.65
C GLN A 61 31.53 -25.40 1.83
N MET A 62 31.61 -25.48 0.51
CA MET A 62 30.47 -25.24 -0.38
C MET A 62 29.36 -26.28 -0.17
N ILE A 63 29.71 -27.56 -0.07
CA ILE A 63 28.75 -28.63 0.23
C ILE A 63 28.13 -28.43 1.62
N LEU A 64 28.94 -28.09 2.64
CA LEU A 64 28.44 -27.77 3.98
C LEU A 64 27.50 -26.56 3.99
N TYR A 65 27.79 -25.53 3.20
CA TYR A 65 26.92 -24.36 3.08
C TYR A 65 25.58 -24.70 2.44
N VAL A 66 25.58 -25.44 1.32
CA VAL A 66 24.36 -25.83 0.62
C VAL A 66 23.50 -26.77 1.48
N THR A 67 24.13 -27.75 2.12
CA THR A 67 23.41 -28.69 3.01
C THR A 67 22.80 -27.97 4.21
N LEU A 68 23.54 -27.06 4.86
CA LEU A 68 23.03 -26.27 5.97
C LEU A 68 21.93 -25.29 5.52
N ALA A 69 22.07 -24.67 4.34
CA ALA A 69 21.05 -23.78 3.79
C ALA A 69 19.74 -24.52 3.50
N ILE A 70 19.81 -25.71 2.89
CA ILE A 70 18.64 -26.56 2.63
C ILE A 70 18.01 -27.02 3.94
N ALA A 71 18.83 -27.47 4.91
CA ALA A 71 18.34 -27.91 6.22
C ALA A 71 17.66 -26.76 6.98
N THR A 72 18.23 -25.56 6.93
CA THR A 72 17.67 -24.36 7.57
C THR A 72 16.38 -23.94 6.89
N PHE A 73 16.32 -23.96 5.56
CA PHE A 73 15.10 -23.68 4.81
C PHE A 73 13.98 -24.68 5.12
N ALA A 74 14.30 -25.99 5.11
CA ALA A 74 13.33 -27.03 5.43
C ALA A 74 12.85 -26.94 6.88
N ALA A 75 13.75 -26.69 7.83
CA ALA A 75 13.39 -26.49 9.23
C ALA A 75 12.52 -25.25 9.42
N ALA A 76 12.86 -24.14 8.76
CA ALA A 76 12.05 -22.92 8.80
C ALA A 76 10.67 -23.13 8.19
N PHE A 77 10.60 -23.78 7.03
CA PHE A 77 9.34 -24.11 6.38
C PHE A 77 8.48 -24.98 7.29
N CYS A 78 9.00 -26.11 7.78
CA CYS A 78 8.26 -27.02 8.64
C CYS A 78 7.83 -26.38 9.96
N LEU A 79 8.73 -25.68 10.66
CA LEU A 79 8.39 -25.07 11.95
C LEU A 79 7.41 -23.92 11.80
N CYS A 80 7.56 -23.09 10.76
CA CYS A 80 6.56 -22.06 10.46
C CYS A 80 5.22 -22.69 10.11
N TRP A 81 5.20 -23.74 9.27
CA TRP A 81 4.01 -24.50 8.90
C TRP A 81 3.28 -25.09 10.11
N PHE A 82 3.99 -25.66 11.09
CA PHE A 82 3.35 -26.30 12.24
C PHE A 82 3.02 -25.36 13.41
N PHE A 83 3.81 -24.29 13.63
CA PHE A 83 3.76 -23.54 14.90
C PHE A 83 3.55 -22.04 14.77
N ALA A 84 3.85 -21.42 13.63
CA ALA A 84 3.84 -19.96 13.50
C ALA A 84 2.83 -19.42 12.50
N VAL A 85 2.53 -20.17 11.44
CA VAL A 85 1.56 -19.76 10.44
C VAL A 85 0.18 -20.26 10.91
N PRO A 86 -0.79 -19.35 11.15
CA PRO A 86 -2.15 -19.76 11.46
C PRO A 86 -2.73 -20.61 10.29
N PRO A 87 -3.56 -21.63 10.56
CA PRO A 87 -4.16 -22.48 9.52
C PRO A 87 -4.88 -21.68 8.42
N GLU A 88 -5.39 -20.48 8.75
CA GLU A 88 -6.00 -19.55 7.79
C GLU A 88 -5.04 -19.01 6.72
N ALA A 89 -3.72 -19.05 6.94
CA ALA A 89 -2.69 -18.64 5.99
C ALA A 89 -2.01 -19.84 5.27
N MET A 90 -2.44 -21.08 5.57
CA MET A 90 -1.90 -22.32 4.98
C MET A 90 -2.83 -22.95 3.94
N GLU A 91 -4.07 -22.48 3.81
CA GLU A 91 -4.85 -22.71 2.59
C GLU A 91 -4.20 -21.92 1.46
N ALA A 92 -3.81 -22.59 0.38
CA ALA A 92 -3.30 -21.94 -0.83
C ALA A 92 -4.26 -20.82 -1.24
N ASP A 93 -3.72 -19.65 -1.65
CA ASP A 93 -4.45 -18.43 -2.03
C ASP A 93 -5.73 -18.72 -2.83
N VAL A 94 -6.82 -18.99 -2.12
CA VAL A 94 -8.13 -18.51 -2.47
C VAL A 94 -8.22 -17.20 -1.70
N PRO A 95 -8.24 -16.04 -2.38
CA PRO A 95 -8.35 -14.76 -1.70
C PRO A 95 -9.67 -14.73 -0.94
N LYS A 96 -9.61 -14.98 0.37
CA LYS A 96 -10.74 -14.90 1.28
C LYS A 96 -10.48 -13.83 2.34
N GLY A 97 -10.55 -12.59 1.90
CA GLY A 97 -11.44 -11.66 2.58
C GLY A 97 -12.88 -11.90 2.10
N SER A 98 -13.54 -12.97 2.56
CA SER A 98 -15.00 -13.04 2.45
C SER A 98 -15.66 -13.65 3.68
N LYS A 99 -16.21 -12.76 4.52
CA LYS A 99 -17.60 -12.83 4.98
C LYS A 99 -18.14 -11.42 4.81
N LYS A 100 -19.12 -11.12 3.96
CA LYS A 100 -20.38 -11.81 3.69
C LYS A 100 -20.68 -11.78 2.18
N ALA A 101 -21.27 -12.86 1.68
CA ALA A 101 -21.59 -13.10 0.29
C ALA A 101 -22.36 -11.92 -0.36
N ALA A 102 -21.81 -11.43 -1.47
CA ALA A 102 -22.59 -10.87 -2.56
C ALA A 102 -22.36 -11.80 -3.77
N GLU A 103 -23.45 -12.04 -4.49
CA GLU A 103 -23.62 -12.93 -5.63
C GLU A 103 -22.55 -12.78 -6.74
N PRO A 104 -22.39 -13.80 -7.61
CA PRO A 104 -21.27 -13.88 -8.54
C PRO A 104 -21.29 -12.71 -9.52
N VAL A 105 -20.29 -11.83 -9.42
CA VAL A 105 -19.99 -10.85 -10.46
C VAL A 105 -18.88 -11.44 -11.32
N GLU A 106 -19.13 -11.47 -12.63
CA GLU A 106 -18.23 -11.88 -13.70
C GLU A 106 -16.80 -11.38 -13.49
N ALA A 107 -15.83 -12.14 -14.03
CA ALA A 107 -14.42 -11.75 -14.10
C ALA A 107 -14.30 -10.25 -14.46
N PRO A 108 -13.53 -9.44 -13.70
CA PRO A 108 -13.48 -8.02 -13.97
C PRO A 108 -12.86 -7.84 -15.36
N ALA A 109 -13.61 -7.20 -16.25
CA ALA A 109 -13.04 -6.59 -17.45
C ALA A 109 -11.79 -5.80 -17.02
N SER A 110 -10.70 -5.94 -17.78
CA SER A 110 -9.49 -5.13 -17.60
C SER A 110 -9.90 -3.67 -17.46
N ILE A 111 -9.66 -3.09 -16.28
CA ILE A 111 -9.92 -1.66 -16.07
C ILE A 111 -8.95 -0.93 -17.00
N PRO A 112 -9.39 -0.04 -17.88
CA PRO A 112 -8.47 0.66 -18.77
C PRO A 112 -7.65 1.70 -17.99
N PHE A 113 -6.49 2.08 -18.52
CA PHE A 113 -5.67 3.14 -17.95
C PHE A 113 -6.48 4.45 -17.83
N PRO A 114 -6.50 5.10 -16.65
CA PRO A 114 -7.31 6.29 -16.43
C PRO A 114 -6.62 7.54 -17.02
N GLU A 115 -6.80 7.80 -18.32
CA GLU A 115 -6.25 9.00 -18.98
C GLU A 115 -6.72 10.32 -18.33
N THR A 116 -7.88 10.33 -17.66
CA THR A 116 -8.43 11.53 -17.03
C THR A 116 -9.13 11.23 -15.70
N LEU A 117 -8.63 11.85 -14.64
CA LEU A 117 -9.22 11.82 -13.31
C LEU A 117 -10.38 12.82 -13.22
N GLY A 118 -11.49 12.38 -12.64
CA GLY A 118 -12.64 13.22 -12.34
C GLY A 118 -12.49 14.00 -11.04
N ALA A 119 -13.26 15.07 -10.88
CA ALA A 119 -13.35 15.79 -9.62
C ALA A 119 -14.05 14.91 -8.57
N VAL A 120 -13.48 14.86 -7.37
CA VAL A 120 -13.92 14.02 -6.27
C VAL A 120 -15.07 14.62 -5.47
N ALA A 121 -15.34 15.92 -5.60
CA ALA A 121 -16.40 16.60 -4.89
C ALA A 121 -16.93 17.78 -5.70
N GLN A 122 -18.13 18.24 -5.36
CA GLN A 122 -18.62 19.54 -5.81
C GLN A 122 -17.93 20.64 -5.01
N GLY A 123 -17.31 21.60 -5.67
CA GLY A 123 -16.61 22.67 -4.98
C GLY A 123 -15.64 23.47 -5.84
N SER A 124 -14.78 24.26 -5.19
CA SER A 124 -13.76 25.06 -5.89
C SER A 124 -12.47 24.25 -6.04
N PHE A 125 -11.89 24.25 -7.23
CA PHE A 125 -10.54 23.77 -7.48
C PHE A 125 -9.52 24.56 -6.66
N VAL A 126 -8.51 23.86 -6.14
CA VAL A 126 -7.37 24.43 -5.42
C VAL A 126 -6.09 23.90 -6.08
N PRO A 127 -5.25 24.77 -6.66
CA PRO A 127 -3.99 24.34 -7.24
C PRO A 127 -3.03 23.86 -6.14
N MET A 128 -2.13 22.95 -6.50
CA MET A 128 -1.16 22.34 -5.60
C MET A 128 -0.43 23.35 -4.70
N ALA A 129 0.03 24.46 -5.28
CA ALA A 129 0.77 25.50 -4.58
C ALA A 129 -0.04 26.27 -3.52
N GLU A 130 -1.37 26.21 -3.57
CA GLU A 130 -2.28 26.88 -2.64
C GLU A 130 -2.79 25.94 -1.53
N ILE A 131 -2.40 24.66 -1.56
CA ILE A 131 -2.75 23.70 -0.51
C ILE A 131 -1.99 24.06 0.78
N PRO A 132 -2.67 24.29 1.92
CA PRO A 132 -2.03 24.71 3.17
C PRO A 132 -1.39 23.53 3.93
N ASP A 133 -0.69 22.65 3.22
CA ASP A 133 0.09 21.54 3.76
C ASP A 133 1.34 21.32 2.88
N PRO A 134 2.57 21.49 3.42
CA PRO A 134 3.81 21.32 2.66
C PRO A 134 3.98 19.94 2.02
N THR A 135 3.45 18.88 2.65
CA THR A 135 3.54 17.51 2.13
C THR A 135 2.86 17.39 0.77
N PHE A 136 1.76 18.11 0.59
CA PHE A 136 1.02 18.16 -0.67
C PHE A 136 1.53 19.27 -1.59
N SER A 137 1.75 20.49 -1.07
CA SER A 137 2.13 21.62 -1.92
C SER A 137 3.55 21.54 -2.47
N GLU A 138 4.46 20.86 -1.79
CA GLU A 138 5.84 20.58 -2.27
C GLU A 138 5.93 19.30 -3.12
N GLY A 139 4.84 18.51 -3.19
CA GLY A 139 4.81 17.30 -4.02
C GLY A 139 5.56 16.10 -3.46
N ILE A 140 5.76 16.06 -2.14
CA ILE A 140 6.44 14.95 -1.46
C ILE A 140 5.71 13.62 -1.69
N LEU A 141 4.37 13.65 -1.78
CA LEU A 141 3.51 12.51 -2.08
C LEU A 141 3.16 12.38 -3.57
N GLY A 142 3.90 13.06 -4.45
CA GLY A 142 3.64 13.12 -5.88
C GLY A 142 2.79 14.31 -6.31
N VAL A 143 2.48 14.37 -7.61
CA VAL A 143 1.70 15.46 -8.20
C VAL A 143 0.26 15.39 -7.68
N CYS A 144 -0.23 16.51 -7.13
CA CYS A 144 -1.56 16.56 -6.54
C CYS A 144 -2.33 17.84 -6.89
N CYS A 145 -3.62 17.84 -6.59
CA CYS A 145 -4.45 19.03 -6.58
C CYS A 145 -5.53 18.91 -5.51
N GLY A 146 -6.15 20.04 -5.16
CA GLY A 146 -7.18 20.10 -4.13
C GLY A 146 -8.55 20.45 -4.70
N VAL A 147 -9.60 20.09 -3.96
CA VAL A 147 -10.96 20.58 -4.16
C VAL A 147 -11.50 20.99 -2.79
N THR A 148 -11.91 22.25 -2.64
CA THR A 148 -12.62 22.71 -1.44
C THR A 148 -14.10 22.35 -1.58
N PRO A 149 -14.62 21.36 -0.82
CA PRO A 149 -15.97 20.85 -1.04
C PRO A 149 -17.05 21.81 -0.53
N GLU A 150 -18.12 21.95 -1.30
CA GLU A 150 -19.38 22.57 -0.87
C GLU A 150 -20.34 21.56 -0.25
N THR A 151 -20.18 20.29 -0.60
CA THR A 151 -21.02 19.20 -0.11
C THR A 151 -20.17 18.13 0.54
N GLY A 152 -20.69 17.49 1.58
CA GLY A 152 -20.00 16.44 2.31
C GLY A 152 -19.93 15.09 1.58
N LYS A 153 -19.88 15.05 0.25
CA LYS A 153 -19.85 13.80 -0.53
C LYS A 153 -18.57 13.72 -1.35
N VAL A 154 -17.86 12.59 -1.22
CA VAL A 154 -16.61 12.31 -1.93
C VAL A 154 -16.84 11.14 -2.88
N TYR A 155 -16.53 11.33 -4.16
CA TYR A 155 -16.78 10.40 -5.25
C TYR A 155 -15.48 9.89 -5.86
N SER A 156 -15.55 8.74 -6.53
CA SER A 156 -14.41 8.15 -7.21
C SER A 156 -14.02 8.97 -8.45
N PRO A 157 -12.75 9.37 -8.58
CA PRO A 157 -12.25 10.12 -9.73
C PRO A 157 -11.96 9.22 -10.93
N MET A 158 -11.79 7.91 -10.73
CA MET A 158 -11.48 6.94 -11.77
C MET A 158 -12.18 5.60 -11.53
N ASP A 159 -12.24 4.78 -12.57
CA ASP A 159 -12.51 3.35 -12.41
C ASP A 159 -11.27 2.71 -11.79
N GLY A 160 -11.45 1.84 -10.81
CA GLY A 160 -10.32 1.26 -10.10
C GLY A 160 -10.73 0.33 -8.98
N ARG A 161 -9.75 -0.09 -8.20
CA ARG A 161 -9.95 -0.90 -7.00
C ARG A 161 -9.51 -0.10 -5.79
N ILE A 162 -10.27 -0.16 -4.70
CA ILE A 162 -9.85 0.43 -3.43
C ILE A 162 -8.67 -0.37 -2.90
N SER A 163 -7.47 0.19 -3.00
CA SER A 163 -6.23 -0.44 -2.56
C SER A 163 -6.03 -0.30 -1.06
N GLN A 164 -6.47 0.83 -0.48
CA GLN A 164 -6.34 1.12 0.94
C GLN A 164 -7.50 1.99 1.43
N LEU A 165 -7.95 1.74 2.65
CA LEU A 165 -8.89 2.61 3.36
C LEU A 165 -8.31 2.89 4.75
N ALA A 166 -8.09 4.15 5.09
CA ALA A 166 -7.56 4.49 6.40
C ALA A 166 -8.55 4.13 7.52
N ASP A 167 -8.08 3.66 8.67
CA ASP A 167 -8.95 3.28 9.81
C ASP A 167 -9.85 4.42 10.27
N THR A 168 -9.34 5.65 10.24
CA THR A 168 -10.07 6.87 10.58
C THR A 168 -10.85 7.46 9.40
N LEU A 169 -10.93 6.76 8.26
CA LEU A 169 -11.73 7.08 7.08
C LEU A 169 -11.46 8.45 6.43
N HIS A 170 -10.35 9.09 6.80
CA HIS A 170 -9.92 10.38 6.25
C HIS A 170 -9.20 10.23 4.90
N ALA A 171 -8.75 9.02 4.53
CA ALA A 171 -8.02 8.77 3.29
C ALA A 171 -8.46 7.47 2.61
N VAL A 172 -8.46 7.50 1.27
CA VAL A 172 -8.81 6.37 0.40
C VAL A 172 -7.75 6.25 -0.70
N GLY A 173 -7.16 5.07 -0.82
CA GLY A 173 -6.29 4.68 -1.93
C GLY A 173 -7.09 3.99 -3.02
N ILE A 174 -6.84 4.34 -4.28
CA ILE A 174 -7.43 3.70 -5.46
C ILE A 174 -6.30 3.33 -6.43
N GLU A 175 -6.29 2.08 -6.88
CA GLU A 175 -5.34 1.56 -7.88
C GLU A 175 -6.06 1.23 -9.20
N ALA A 176 -5.45 1.55 -10.33
CA ALA A 176 -5.93 1.14 -11.66
C ALA A 176 -4.77 1.11 -12.66
N GLU A 177 -4.51 -0.04 -13.31
CA GLU A 177 -3.48 -0.21 -14.36
C GLU A 177 -2.12 0.45 -14.03
N GLY A 178 -1.64 0.25 -12.81
CA GLY A 178 -0.36 0.81 -12.36
C GLY A 178 -0.42 2.29 -11.95
N VAL A 179 -1.58 2.95 -11.99
CA VAL A 179 -1.77 4.27 -11.37
C VAL A 179 -2.18 4.09 -9.92
N GLU A 180 -1.45 4.73 -9.00
CA GLU A 180 -1.78 4.80 -7.59
C GLU A 180 -2.30 6.19 -7.22
N LEU A 181 -3.53 6.24 -6.72
CA LEU A 181 -4.19 7.48 -6.35
C LEU A 181 -4.51 7.50 -4.86
N LEU A 182 -4.15 8.60 -4.20
CA LEU A 182 -4.52 8.91 -2.83
C LEU A 182 -5.53 10.06 -2.80
N ILE A 183 -6.70 9.79 -2.23
CA ILE A 183 -7.69 10.81 -1.89
C ILE A 183 -7.60 11.04 -0.39
N HIS A 184 -7.18 12.23 0.02
CA HIS A 184 -7.07 12.62 1.42
C HIS A 184 -8.05 13.75 1.72
N VAL A 185 -8.89 13.58 2.74
CA VAL A 185 -9.99 14.50 3.04
C VAL A 185 -9.64 15.42 4.19
N GLY A 186 -9.42 16.68 3.88
CA GLY A 186 -9.01 17.70 4.84
C GLY A 186 -7.56 17.54 5.30
N ILE A 187 -7.03 18.54 5.99
CA ILE A 187 -5.66 18.54 6.50
C ILE A 187 -5.69 18.22 7.99
N ASP A 188 -4.81 17.33 8.45
CA ASP A 188 -4.73 16.86 9.84
C ASP A 188 -5.98 16.15 10.40
N THR A 189 -6.95 15.81 9.55
CA THR A 189 -8.23 15.18 9.92
C THR A 189 -8.09 13.77 10.51
N VAL A 190 -6.93 13.13 10.37
CA VAL A 190 -6.59 11.91 11.12
C VAL A 190 -6.76 12.09 12.63
N LYS A 191 -6.54 13.31 13.15
CA LYS A 191 -6.70 13.66 14.57
C LYS A 191 -8.16 13.60 15.05
N MET A 192 -9.12 13.62 14.12
CA MET A 192 -10.54 13.45 14.42
C MET A 192 -10.93 12.00 14.72
N GLN A 193 -10.01 11.04 14.57
CA GLN A 193 -10.22 9.62 14.92
C GLN A 193 -11.47 8.99 14.28
N GLY A 194 -11.84 9.45 13.07
CA GLY A 194 -13.02 8.98 12.34
C GLY A 194 -14.32 9.71 12.69
N ASP A 195 -14.32 10.68 13.61
CA ASP A 195 -15.50 11.50 13.87
C ASP A 195 -15.80 12.41 12.69
N GLY A 196 -17.04 12.36 12.19
CA GLY A 196 -17.46 13.11 11.01
C GLY A 196 -17.16 12.43 9.67
N PHE A 197 -16.69 11.18 9.66
CA PHE A 197 -16.46 10.41 8.44
C PHE A 197 -17.34 9.16 8.38
N LYS A 198 -17.86 8.86 7.18
CA LYS A 198 -18.63 7.65 6.91
C LYS A 198 -18.19 7.06 5.58
N SER A 199 -17.72 5.82 5.59
CA SER A 199 -17.39 5.09 4.37
C SER A 199 -18.62 4.42 3.75
N HIS A 200 -18.67 4.41 2.42
CA HIS A 200 -19.61 3.63 1.61
C HIS A 200 -18.91 2.52 0.82
N VAL A 201 -17.58 2.43 0.95
CA VAL A 201 -16.75 1.44 0.29
C VAL A 201 -15.93 0.65 1.31
N ARG A 202 -15.37 -0.47 0.85
CA ARG A 202 -14.45 -1.31 1.62
C ARG A 202 -13.17 -1.54 0.83
N GLU A 203 -12.08 -1.82 1.53
CA GLU A 203 -10.84 -2.25 0.92
C GLU A 203 -11.06 -3.46 -0.01
N GLY A 204 -10.39 -3.45 -1.15
CA GLY A 204 -10.50 -4.47 -2.20
C GLY A 204 -11.75 -4.37 -3.08
N GLN A 205 -12.68 -3.45 -2.82
CA GLN A 205 -13.85 -3.21 -3.66
C GLN A 205 -13.48 -2.53 -4.98
N THR A 206 -14.02 -3.01 -6.10
CA THR A 206 -13.97 -2.29 -7.38
C THR A 206 -14.98 -1.15 -7.37
N VAL A 207 -14.56 0.03 -7.81
CA VAL A 207 -15.37 1.24 -7.92
C VAL A 207 -15.30 1.76 -9.34
N LYS A 208 -16.37 2.43 -9.77
CA LYS A 208 -16.41 3.18 -11.03
C LYS A 208 -16.28 4.66 -10.76
N LYS A 209 -15.79 5.40 -11.75
CA LYS A 209 -15.77 6.86 -11.75
C LYS A 209 -17.17 7.40 -11.44
N GLY A 210 -17.26 8.26 -10.44
CA GLY A 210 -18.52 8.82 -9.95
C GLY A 210 -19.20 8.03 -8.82
N ASP A 211 -18.70 6.86 -8.44
CA ASP A 211 -19.24 6.12 -7.28
C ASP A 211 -18.98 6.88 -5.98
N LEU A 212 -19.92 6.83 -5.03
CA LEU A 212 -19.77 7.48 -3.73
C LEU A 212 -18.80 6.67 -2.84
N LEU A 213 -17.70 7.29 -2.44
CA LEU A 213 -16.66 6.69 -1.60
C LEU A 213 -16.90 7.00 -0.12
N LEU A 214 -16.96 8.29 0.22
CA LEU A 214 -17.07 8.76 1.59
C LEU A 214 -18.17 9.83 1.71
N THR A 215 -18.75 9.93 2.90
CA THR A 215 -19.53 11.08 3.34
C THR A 215 -18.84 11.71 4.54
N ILE A 216 -18.67 13.03 4.48
CA ILE A 216 -17.99 13.82 5.50
C ILE A 216 -18.92 14.88 6.07
N ASP A 217 -18.74 15.17 7.35
CA ASP A 217 -19.42 16.23 8.06
C ASP A 217 -18.53 17.49 8.07
N LEU A 218 -18.82 18.41 7.15
CA LEU A 218 -18.06 19.65 6.98
C LEU A 218 -18.11 20.55 8.23
N GLU A 219 -19.22 20.54 8.96
CA GLU A 219 -19.37 21.33 10.18
C GLU A 219 -18.47 20.78 11.29
N LYS A 220 -18.37 19.46 11.42
CA LYS A 220 -17.43 18.83 12.37
C LYS A 220 -15.98 19.10 12.03
N ILE A 221 -15.60 18.98 10.75
CA ILE A 221 -14.22 19.27 10.30
C ILE A 221 -13.85 20.73 10.63
N LYS A 222 -14.77 21.66 10.34
CA LYS A 222 -14.59 23.08 10.65
C LYS A 222 -14.55 23.34 12.17
N ALA A 223 -15.40 22.69 12.95
CA ALA A 223 -15.41 22.81 14.41
C ALA A 223 -14.12 22.27 15.05
N ALA A 224 -13.50 21.25 14.45
CA ALA A 224 -12.19 20.73 14.85
C ALA A 224 -11.01 21.64 14.44
N GLY A 225 -11.26 22.70 13.67
CA GLY A 225 -10.23 23.64 13.23
C GLY A 225 -9.36 23.16 12.07
N HIS A 226 -9.84 22.16 11.32
CA HIS A 226 -9.12 21.58 10.19
C HIS A 226 -9.63 22.14 8.85
N PRO A 227 -8.74 22.43 7.87
CA PRO A 227 -9.14 22.70 6.50
C PRO A 227 -9.90 21.50 5.92
N SER A 228 -11.01 21.74 5.21
CA SER A 228 -11.83 20.67 4.59
C SER A 228 -11.44 20.37 3.14
N THR A 229 -10.36 20.97 2.63
CA THR A 229 -9.86 20.73 1.27
C THR A 229 -9.57 19.25 1.07
N ILE A 230 -10.15 18.66 0.02
CA ILE A 230 -9.90 17.27 -0.36
C ILE A 230 -8.73 17.28 -1.34
N MET A 231 -7.62 16.64 -1.00
CA MET A 231 -6.48 16.48 -1.89
C MET A 231 -6.62 15.17 -2.68
N VAL A 232 -6.26 15.24 -3.95
CA VAL A 232 -6.15 14.10 -4.86
C VAL A 232 -4.71 14.09 -5.35
N ALA A 233 -3.95 13.07 -4.94
CA ALA A 233 -2.54 12.92 -5.25
C ALA A 233 -2.29 11.63 -6.02
N VAL A 234 -1.49 11.71 -7.08
CA VAL A 234 -0.98 10.54 -7.80
C VAL A 234 0.35 10.16 -7.16
N THR A 235 0.37 9.11 -6.35
CA THR A 235 1.49 8.79 -5.47
C THR A 235 2.71 8.24 -6.21
N ASN A 236 2.48 7.64 -7.37
CA ASN A 236 3.53 7.16 -8.26
C ASN A 236 3.69 8.04 -9.51
N SER A 237 3.52 9.36 -9.37
CA SER A 237 3.60 10.30 -10.50
C SER A 237 4.92 10.24 -11.28
N ASP A 238 6.02 9.83 -10.64
CA ASP A 238 7.34 9.71 -11.27
C ASP A 238 7.46 8.50 -12.23
N GLU A 239 6.55 7.53 -12.11
CA GLU A 239 6.48 6.34 -12.97
C GLU A 239 5.63 6.59 -14.23
N LEU A 240 4.91 7.72 -14.27
CA LEU A 240 4.04 8.12 -15.37
C LEU A 240 4.73 9.11 -16.30
N ALA A 241 4.42 9.06 -17.59
CA ALA A 241 4.97 10.00 -18.57
C ALA A 241 4.55 11.46 -18.33
N SER A 242 3.32 11.70 -17.82
CA SER A 242 2.90 13.03 -17.39
C SER A 242 1.69 13.01 -16.46
N VAL A 243 1.67 13.89 -15.48
CA VAL A 243 0.53 14.16 -14.60
C VAL A 243 0.28 15.67 -14.57
N GLU A 244 -0.85 16.12 -15.12
CA GLU A 244 -1.16 17.54 -15.27
C GLU A 244 -2.53 17.87 -14.66
N PRO A 245 -2.61 18.78 -13.66
CA PRO A 245 -3.87 19.36 -13.23
C PRO A 245 -4.44 20.23 -14.36
N VAL A 246 -5.67 19.95 -14.81
CA VAL A 246 -6.32 20.65 -15.93
C VAL A 246 -7.57 21.43 -15.51
N ALA A 247 -8.04 21.22 -14.27
CA ALA A 247 -9.20 21.90 -13.72
C ALA A 247 -8.94 23.38 -13.39
N SER A 248 -10.02 24.17 -13.36
CA SER A 248 -10.02 25.52 -12.81
C SER A 248 -11.43 25.92 -12.36
N GLY A 249 -11.52 26.83 -11.38
CA GLY A 249 -12.79 27.37 -10.91
C GLY A 249 -13.68 26.34 -10.20
N GLN A 250 -15.00 26.41 -10.47
CA GLN A 250 -15.99 25.55 -9.83
C GLN A 250 -16.10 24.21 -10.55
N LEU A 251 -16.05 23.12 -9.78
CA LEU A 251 -16.12 21.74 -10.25
C LEU A 251 -17.38 21.03 -9.75
N LYS A 252 -17.93 20.15 -10.57
CA LYS A 252 -18.91 19.14 -10.20
C LYS A 252 -18.26 17.76 -10.18
N PRO A 253 -18.78 16.80 -9.39
CA PRO A 253 -18.28 15.45 -9.38
C PRO A 253 -18.21 14.85 -10.79
N GLY A 254 -17.05 14.32 -11.16
CA GLY A 254 -16.79 13.74 -12.48
C GLY A 254 -16.21 14.69 -13.54
N ASP A 255 -16.21 16.01 -13.31
CA ASP A 255 -15.54 17.00 -14.19
C ASP A 255 -14.03 16.71 -14.28
N GLN A 256 -13.37 17.11 -15.37
CA GLN A 256 -11.95 16.81 -15.54
C GLN A 256 -11.08 17.54 -14.51
N LEU A 257 -10.39 16.78 -13.66
CA LEU A 257 -9.52 17.28 -12.60
C LEU A 257 -8.05 17.25 -13.02
N MET A 258 -7.56 16.07 -13.41
CA MET A 258 -6.18 15.84 -13.84
C MET A 258 -6.14 14.96 -15.08
N ARG A 259 -5.12 15.14 -15.92
CA ARG A 259 -4.82 14.29 -17.07
C ARG A 259 -3.55 13.48 -16.80
N LEU A 260 -3.61 12.18 -17.11
CA LEU A 260 -2.50 11.25 -16.95
C LEU A 260 -2.05 10.74 -18.32
N LYS A 261 -0.76 10.46 -18.46
CA LYS A 261 -0.21 9.67 -19.57
C LYS A 261 0.67 8.57 -19.00
N ALA A 262 0.45 7.35 -19.49
CA ALA A 262 1.30 6.19 -19.24
C ALA A 262 2.69 6.41 -19.85
#